data_AF-A0A7Y2IU42-F1
#
_entry.id   AF-A0A7Y2IU42-F1
#
_cell.length_a   1.000
_cell.length_b   1.000
_cell.length_c   1.000
_cell.angle_alpha   90.00
_cell.angle_beta   90.00
_cell.angle_gamma   90.00
#
_symmetry.space_group_name_H-M   'P 1'
#
loop_
_entity.id
_entity.type
_entity.pdbx_description
1 polymer ?
#
loop_
_entity_poly.entity_id
_entity_poly.type
_entity_poly.pdbx_seq_one_letter_code
_entity_poly.pdbx_strand_id
1 'polypeptide(L)'
;MTRVTFLRTRPAESVHELWASTRRREGTTSVEVVALDLPSSAAALSGGLLPVAVGRGVADGIGWVVEPGEALDMGVAGWRITVIDTGETELVLDALVRSKAAYLRTGRGRVADAARLCSLPGVDATVSVFVDSIDDALAAVASGAGDLLLRGWSTDDVGGLRDALDILLIERSAVPVDITIDAAREELPPELFKAYLDQIDGSGVVRPRTDWAAGRSTVPPAPPERQSAAWPDATWHGTKSEDAAAAVIGDVRGILDRALEGQRPSVAEIERLFRSRGDEVDAIARVADRLRARANGDDVTFVVNRNINYTNQCYFRCGFCAFSKGPRSLNLRGDPYLMTVDEIVERTVEAAEAGATEVCLQGGIHPGFTGDFYVEVIEAIKRAVPDMHCHGFTPLEVWQGAETSGVSVHDFLVRLRDAGLGTLP
;
A
#
# COMPACT_ATOMS: atom_id res chain seq x y z
N MET A 1 -17.53 -10.90 -4.83
CA MET A 1 -16.45 -11.43 -3.98
C MET A 1 -16.98 -11.52 -2.57
N THR A 2 -17.15 -12.73 -2.03
CA THR A 2 -17.65 -12.94 -0.67
C THR A 2 -16.49 -12.66 0.28
N ARG A 3 -16.44 -11.46 0.85
CA ARG A 3 -15.52 -11.08 1.93
C ARG A 3 -16.35 -10.43 3.03
N VAL A 4 -15.89 -10.54 4.27
CA VAL A 4 -16.45 -9.82 5.41
C VAL A 4 -15.40 -8.85 5.91
N THR A 5 -15.78 -7.59 6.11
CA THR A 5 -14.91 -6.61 6.74
C THR A 5 -15.18 -6.54 8.24
N PHE A 6 -14.19 -6.07 8.99
CA PHE A 6 -14.42 -5.69 10.37
C PHE A 6 -13.68 -4.40 10.74
N LEU A 7 -14.24 -3.66 11.69
CA LEU A 7 -13.68 -2.44 12.25
C LEU A 7 -13.53 -2.59 13.77
N ARG A 8 -12.32 -2.38 14.27
CA ARG A 8 -12.06 -2.21 15.70
C ARG A 8 -12.31 -0.78 16.13
N THR A 9 -13.51 -0.53 16.65
CA THR A 9 -13.97 0.80 17.07
C THR A 9 -14.39 0.81 18.54
N ARG A 10 -14.34 1.99 19.17
CA ARG A 10 -14.87 2.22 20.51
C ARG A 10 -15.71 3.50 20.56
N PRO A 11 -16.92 3.47 21.14
CA PRO A 11 -17.66 4.69 21.44
C PRO A 11 -17.00 5.43 22.62
N ALA A 12 -17.04 6.76 22.59
CA ALA A 12 -16.59 7.64 23.65
C ALA A 12 -17.43 8.93 23.67
N GLU A 13 -17.59 9.54 24.85
CA GLU A 13 -18.21 10.87 24.98
C GLU A 13 -17.20 11.99 24.69
N SER A 14 -15.94 11.79 25.08
CA SER A 14 -14.82 12.69 24.78
C SER A 14 -13.52 11.89 24.71
N VAL A 15 -12.51 12.46 24.05
CA VAL A 15 -11.23 11.80 23.82
C VAL A 15 -10.08 12.67 24.32
N HIS A 16 -9.14 12.06 25.02
CA HIS A 16 -7.84 12.66 25.34
C HIS A 16 -6.70 11.75 24.86
N GLU A 17 -5.53 12.33 24.60
CA GLU A 17 -4.43 11.67 23.87
C GLU A 17 -3.93 10.39 24.56
N LEU A 18 -3.77 10.40 25.89
CA LEU A 18 -3.33 9.22 26.64
C LEU A 18 -4.32 8.06 26.50
N TRP A 19 -5.62 8.34 26.48
CA TRP A 19 -6.64 7.33 26.24
C TRP A 19 -6.54 6.81 24.81
N ALA A 20 -6.46 7.71 23.82
CA ALA A 20 -6.41 7.34 22.41
C ALA A 20 -5.21 6.45 22.09
N SER A 21 -4.01 6.84 22.55
CA SER A 21 -2.78 6.05 22.38
C SER A 21 -2.85 4.69 23.07
N THR A 22 -3.50 4.60 24.23
CA THR A 22 -3.72 3.32 24.93
C THR A 22 -4.64 2.41 24.11
N ARG A 23 -5.77 2.93 23.62
CA ARG A 23 -6.70 2.14 22.80
C ARG A 23 -6.09 1.74 21.46
N ARG A 24 -5.21 2.57 20.89
CA ARG A 24 -4.43 2.24 19.70
C ARG A 24 -3.51 1.03 19.93
N ARG A 25 -2.82 0.96 21.07
CA ARG A 25 -1.99 -0.21 21.46
C ARG A 25 -2.82 -1.49 21.66
N GLU A 26 -4.05 -1.36 22.13
CA GLU A 26 -5.01 -2.47 22.21
C GLU A 26 -5.62 -2.86 20.85
N GLY A 27 -5.21 -2.19 19.77
CA GLY A 27 -5.60 -2.50 18.41
C GLY A 27 -6.82 -1.75 17.89
N THR A 28 -7.37 -0.79 18.65
CA THR A 28 -8.42 0.10 18.14
C THR A 28 -7.88 0.94 16.98
N THR A 29 -8.67 1.10 15.91
CA THR A 29 -8.31 1.91 14.72
C THR A 29 -9.12 3.20 14.67
N SER A 30 -10.37 3.17 15.11
CA SER A 30 -11.26 4.33 15.16
C SER A 30 -11.93 4.53 16.51
N VAL A 31 -12.35 5.77 16.77
CA VAL A 31 -13.18 6.14 17.91
C VAL A 31 -14.42 6.85 17.44
N GLU A 32 -15.57 6.44 17.96
CA GLU A 32 -16.86 7.07 17.68
C GLU A 32 -17.19 8.07 18.80
N VAL A 33 -17.28 9.35 18.45
CA VAL A 33 -17.51 10.43 19.42
C VAL A 33 -18.84 11.10 19.13
N VAL A 34 -19.73 11.11 20.13
CA VAL A 34 -21.01 11.81 20.06
C VAL A 34 -20.77 13.31 19.99
N ALA A 35 -21.34 13.97 18.98
CA ALA A 35 -21.16 15.41 18.75
C ALA A 35 -19.68 15.83 18.75
N LEU A 36 -18.87 15.18 17.89
CA LEU A 36 -17.41 15.34 17.82
C LEU A 36 -16.96 16.81 17.89
N ASP A 37 -16.14 17.12 18.89
CA ASP A 37 -15.53 18.43 19.10
C ASP A 37 -14.07 18.48 18.61
N LEU A 38 -13.54 19.70 18.45
CA LEU A 38 -12.17 19.92 17.98
C LEU A 38 -11.11 19.29 18.90
N PRO A 39 -11.20 19.42 20.25
CA PRO A 39 -10.24 18.78 21.15
C PRO A 39 -10.21 17.26 21.04
N SER A 40 -11.36 16.60 20.99
CA SER A 40 -11.46 15.14 20.89
C SER A 40 -10.96 14.64 19.54
N SER A 41 -11.25 15.36 18.45
CA SER A 41 -10.73 15.05 17.12
C SER A 41 -9.20 15.12 17.09
N ALA A 42 -8.63 16.23 17.59
CA ALA A 42 -7.18 16.40 17.67
C ALA A 42 -6.51 15.34 18.56
N ALA A 43 -7.12 15.02 19.72
CA ALA A 43 -6.61 14.01 20.64
C ALA A 43 -6.67 12.59 20.05
N ALA A 44 -7.73 12.26 19.30
CA ALA A 44 -7.83 10.98 18.60
C ALA A 44 -6.71 10.83 17.57
N LEU A 45 -6.50 11.85 16.72
CA LEU A 45 -5.47 11.84 15.69
C LEU A 45 -4.06 11.77 16.29
N SER A 46 -3.78 12.56 17.34
CA SER A 46 -2.50 12.52 18.07
C SER A 46 -2.23 11.13 18.67
N GLY A 47 -3.27 10.48 19.21
CA GLY A 47 -3.19 9.11 19.71
C GLY A 47 -3.19 8.02 18.63
N GLY A 48 -3.21 8.38 17.35
CA GLY A 48 -3.19 7.46 16.22
C GLY A 48 -4.51 6.74 15.94
N LEU A 49 -5.64 7.30 16.38
CA LEU A 49 -7.00 6.84 16.08
C LEU A 49 -7.67 7.74 15.05
N LEU A 50 -8.61 7.18 14.29
CA LEU A 50 -9.45 7.94 13.37
C LEU A 50 -10.75 8.37 14.08
N PRO A 51 -11.04 9.68 14.17
CA PRO A 51 -12.26 10.16 14.81
C PRO A 51 -13.46 10.01 13.86
N VAL A 52 -14.48 9.28 14.29
CA VAL A 52 -15.78 9.14 13.62
C VAL A 52 -16.81 9.91 14.43
N ALA A 53 -17.56 10.79 13.77
CA ALA A 53 -18.60 11.56 14.44
C ALA A 53 -19.89 10.74 14.55
N VAL A 54 -20.52 10.72 15.72
CA VAL A 54 -21.88 10.20 15.91
C VAL A 54 -22.82 11.41 16.01
N GLY A 55 -23.69 11.57 15.03
CA GLY A 55 -24.49 12.78 14.84
C GLY A 55 -23.65 13.98 14.34
N ARG A 56 -24.27 15.16 14.31
CA ARG A 56 -23.59 16.41 13.96
C ARG A 56 -22.72 16.93 15.10
N GLY A 57 -21.45 17.21 14.79
CA GLY A 57 -20.47 17.84 15.69
C GLY A 57 -19.92 19.15 15.12
N VAL A 58 -18.94 19.73 15.81
CA VAL A 58 -18.26 20.97 15.38
C VAL A 58 -16.98 20.66 14.60
N ALA A 59 -16.39 19.49 14.81
CA ALA A 59 -15.20 19.06 14.08
C ALA A 59 -15.55 18.13 12.91
N ASP A 60 -14.73 18.17 11.85
CA ASP A 60 -14.80 17.20 10.77
C ASP A 60 -14.24 15.85 11.24
N GLY A 61 -15.01 14.79 11.04
CA GLY A 61 -14.64 13.41 11.35
C GLY A 61 -14.28 12.67 10.07
N ILE A 62 -13.52 11.58 10.15
CA ILE A 62 -13.23 10.77 8.96
C ILE A 62 -14.50 10.17 8.33
N GLY A 63 -15.52 9.97 9.15
CA GLY A 63 -16.85 9.56 8.75
C GLY A 63 -17.89 9.89 9.82
N TRP A 64 -19.15 9.63 9.49
CA TRP A 64 -20.33 9.95 10.29
C TRP A 64 -21.23 8.75 10.48
N VAL A 65 -21.71 8.56 11.70
CA VAL A 65 -22.78 7.63 12.05
C VAL A 65 -23.99 8.48 12.42
N VAL A 66 -25.03 8.43 11.62
CA VAL A 66 -26.15 9.39 11.68
C VAL A 66 -27.49 8.72 11.47
N GLU A 67 -28.54 9.35 11.97
CA GLU A 67 -29.91 8.93 11.69
C GLU A 67 -30.30 9.21 10.22
N PRO A 68 -31.31 8.52 9.67
CA PRO A 68 -31.72 8.66 8.26
C PRO A 68 -31.94 10.10 7.81
N GLY A 69 -32.59 10.93 8.64
CA GLY A 69 -32.85 12.34 8.31
C GLY A 69 -31.58 13.18 8.21
N GLU A 70 -30.61 12.98 9.11
CA GLU A 70 -29.35 13.71 9.10
C GLU A 70 -28.47 13.36 7.90
N ALA A 71 -28.49 12.09 7.47
CA ALA A 71 -27.68 11.58 6.37
C ALA A 71 -27.91 12.32 5.04
N LEU A 72 -29.13 12.81 4.81
CA LEU A 72 -29.52 13.51 3.58
C LEU A 72 -28.85 14.88 3.43
N ASP A 73 -28.44 15.49 4.54
CA ASP A 73 -27.98 16.87 4.60
C ASP A 73 -26.49 16.97 5.00
N MET A 74 -25.73 15.86 4.97
CA MET A 74 -24.32 15.87 5.37
C MET A 74 -23.43 16.66 4.40
N GLY A 75 -23.72 16.61 3.09
CA GLY A 75 -22.93 17.31 2.07
C GLY A 75 -21.51 16.75 1.89
N VAL A 76 -21.31 15.47 2.18
CA VAL A 76 -20.02 14.76 2.14
C VAL A 76 -20.16 13.52 1.28
N ALA A 77 -19.05 12.95 0.79
CA ALA A 77 -19.12 11.71 0.04
C ALA A 77 -19.81 10.59 0.83
N GLY A 78 -20.72 9.86 0.16
CA GLY A 78 -21.54 8.83 0.80
C GLY A 78 -20.74 7.71 1.47
N TRP A 79 -19.53 7.43 0.99
CA TRP A 79 -18.65 6.45 1.63
C TRP A 79 -18.16 6.86 3.04
N ARG A 80 -18.30 8.14 3.39
CA ARG A 80 -18.06 8.66 4.76
C ARG A 80 -19.29 8.52 5.65
N ILE A 81 -20.44 8.09 5.13
CA ILE A 81 -21.72 8.05 5.85
C ILE A 81 -22.08 6.61 6.22
N THR A 82 -22.46 6.42 7.48
CA THR A 82 -23.12 5.24 8.03
C THR A 82 -24.50 5.64 8.52
N VAL A 83 -25.54 5.06 7.94
CA VAL A 83 -26.94 5.31 8.36
C VAL A 83 -27.32 4.33 9.47
N ILE A 84 -27.97 4.82 10.52
CA ILE A 84 -28.56 3.98 11.58
C ILE A 84 -29.90 3.41 11.12
N ASP A 85 -30.08 2.10 11.27
CA ASP A 85 -31.35 1.41 11.06
C ASP A 85 -32.33 1.71 12.22
N THR A 86 -33.21 2.70 12.02
CA THR A 86 -34.26 3.07 13.00
C THR A 86 -35.44 2.11 12.98
N GLY A 87 -35.51 1.23 11.98
CA GLY A 87 -36.63 0.34 11.72
C GLY A 87 -37.73 0.87 10.81
N GLU A 88 -37.71 2.17 10.52
CA GLU A 88 -38.61 2.80 9.56
C GLU A 88 -38.09 2.58 8.13
N THR A 89 -38.58 1.52 7.49
CA THR A 89 -38.04 1.02 6.21
C THR A 89 -37.96 2.08 5.11
N GLU A 90 -39.01 2.90 4.95
CA GLU A 90 -39.05 3.95 3.93
C GLU A 90 -38.00 5.03 4.17
N LEU A 91 -37.84 5.48 5.42
CA LEU A 91 -36.86 6.50 5.80
C LEU A 91 -35.43 5.99 5.63
N VAL A 92 -35.15 4.77 6.10
CA VAL A 92 -33.83 4.15 5.96
C VAL A 92 -33.48 3.97 4.50
N LEU A 93 -34.41 3.49 3.67
CA LEU A 93 -34.17 3.29 2.24
C LEU A 93 -33.92 4.61 1.51
N ASP A 94 -34.71 5.65 1.76
CA ASP A 94 -34.51 6.99 1.18
C ASP A 94 -33.12 7.53 1.53
N ALA A 95 -32.73 7.43 2.81
CA ALA A 95 -31.43 7.85 3.29
C ALA A 95 -30.29 7.11 2.58
N LEU A 96 -30.33 5.77 2.51
CA LEU A 96 -29.27 4.98 1.87
C LEU A 96 -29.12 5.32 0.37
N VAL A 97 -30.23 5.41 -0.36
CA VAL A 97 -30.21 5.66 -1.81
C VAL A 97 -29.68 7.06 -2.13
N ARG A 98 -30.11 8.08 -1.38
CA ARG A 98 -29.80 9.49 -1.68
C ARG A 98 -28.46 9.93 -1.11
N SER A 99 -28.11 9.48 0.10
CA SER A 99 -26.80 9.80 0.69
C SER A 99 -25.68 8.94 0.11
N LYS A 100 -26.01 7.80 -0.54
CA LYS A 100 -25.04 6.80 -0.99
C LYS A 100 -24.15 6.30 0.14
N ALA A 101 -24.73 6.16 1.33
CA ALA A 101 -24.06 5.66 2.53
C ALA A 101 -23.38 4.30 2.27
N ALA A 102 -22.13 4.18 2.70
CA ALA A 102 -21.39 2.91 2.58
C ALA A 102 -21.90 1.83 3.53
N TYR A 103 -22.51 2.21 4.66
CA TYR A 103 -22.94 1.26 5.67
C TYR A 103 -24.35 1.54 6.18
N LEU A 104 -25.10 0.47 6.42
CA LEU A 104 -26.31 0.47 7.24
C LEU A 104 -25.97 -0.19 8.58
N ARG A 105 -25.95 0.60 9.65
CA ARG A 105 -25.70 0.12 11.00
C ARG A 105 -27.00 -0.36 11.65
N THR A 106 -27.06 -1.63 12.01
CA THR A 106 -28.25 -2.24 12.62
C THR A 106 -27.95 -2.98 13.91
N GLY A 107 -29.00 -3.32 14.66
CA GLY A 107 -28.92 -4.19 15.82
C GLY A 107 -28.90 -5.67 15.41
N ARG A 108 -28.31 -6.54 16.24
CA ARG A 108 -28.19 -7.99 16.00
C ARG A 108 -29.51 -8.68 15.58
N GLY A 109 -30.64 -8.26 16.16
CA GLY A 109 -31.96 -8.83 15.86
C GLY A 109 -32.54 -8.45 14.49
N ARG A 110 -31.94 -7.49 13.78
CA ARG A 110 -32.45 -6.93 12.51
C ARG A 110 -31.52 -7.13 11.32
N VAL A 111 -30.42 -7.88 11.48
CA VAL A 111 -29.42 -8.08 10.41
C VAL A 111 -30.07 -8.62 9.13
N ALA A 112 -30.98 -9.60 9.24
CA ALA A 112 -31.67 -10.15 8.08
C ALA A 112 -32.61 -9.14 7.39
N ASP A 113 -33.27 -8.25 8.15
CA ASP A 113 -34.08 -7.16 7.58
C ASP A 113 -33.20 -6.15 6.85
N ALA A 114 -32.12 -5.72 7.50
CA ALA A 114 -31.14 -4.80 6.92
C ALA A 114 -30.51 -5.38 5.65
N ALA A 115 -30.16 -6.68 5.64
CA ALA A 115 -29.60 -7.36 4.47
C ALA A 115 -30.57 -7.38 3.29
N ARG A 116 -31.88 -7.58 3.55
CA ARG A 116 -32.91 -7.44 2.52
C ARG A 116 -32.94 -6.04 1.93
N LEU A 117 -32.86 -4.99 2.75
CA LEU A 117 -32.83 -3.60 2.27
C LEU A 117 -31.57 -3.32 1.44
N CYS A 118 -30.41 -3.73 1.92
CA CYS A 118 -29.13 -3.57 1.22
C CYS A 118 -29.03 -4.38 -0.08
N SER A 119 -29.89 -5.38 -0.28
CA SER A 119 -29.96 -6.14 -1.54
C SER A 119 -30.82 -5.48 -2.62
N LEU A 120 -31.52 -4.38 -2.30
CA LEU A 120 -32.37 -3.68 -3.25
C LEU A 120 -31.54 -2.91 -4.30
N PRO A 121 -32.00 -2.84 -5.56
CA PRO A 121 -31.30 -2.09 -6.59
C PRO A 121 -31.09 -0.61 -6.21
N GLY A 122 -29.87 -0.11 -6.39
CA GLY A 122 -29.51 1.28 -6.11
C GLY A 122 -29.08 1.55 -4.66
N VAL A 123 -29.07 0.52 -3.80
CA VAL A 123 -28.48 0.53 -2.46
C VAL A 123 -27.12 -0.14 -2.52
N ASP A 124 -26.05 0.64 -2.28
CA ASP A 124 -24.66 0.16 -2.30
C ASP A 124 -24.12 -0.10 -0.88
N ALA A 125 -24.98 0.00 0.13
CA ALA A 125 -24.61 -0.07 1.53
C ALA A 125 -24.36 -1.50 2.01
N THR A 126 -23.34 -1.67 2.84
CA THR A 126 -23.04 -2.92 3.54
C THR A 126 -23.66 -2.92 4.93
N VAL A 127 -24.30 -4.03 5.33
CA VAL A 127 -24.84 -4.19 6.69
C VAL A 127 -23.69 -4.29 7.69
N SER A 128 -23.65 -3.36 8.64
CA SER A 128 -22.65 -3.25 9.70
C SER A 128 -23.31 -3.46 11.07
N VAL A 129 -22.72 -4.30 11.92
CA VAL A 129 -23.33 -4.67 13.22
C VAL A 129 -22.29 -4.89 14.30
N PHE A 130 -22.59 -4.43 15.52
CA PHE A 130 -21.79 -4.74 16.70
C PHE A 130 -21.99 -6.19 17.13
N VAL A 131 -20.87 -6.87 17.40
CA VAL A 131 -20.83 -8.25 17.88
C VAL A 131 -19.95 -8.34 19.12
N ASP A 132 -20.36 -9.18 20.06
CA ASP A 132 -19.68 -9.31 21.35
C ASP A 132 -19.00 -10.70 21.52
N SER A 133 -19.22 -11.63 20.59
CA SER A 133 -18.61 -12.97 20.57
C SER A 133 -18.41 -13.52 19.14
N ILE A 134 -17.62 -14.60 19.00
CA ILE A 134 -17.46 -15.31 17.72
C ILE A 134 -18.81 -15.86 17.25
N ASP A 135 -19.61 -16.43 18.13
CA ASP A 135 -20.94 -16.96 17.78
C ASP A 135 -21.88 -15.86 17.26
N ASP A 136 -21.87 -14.68 17.88
CA ASP A 136 -22.61 -13.52 17.39
C ASP A 136 -22.16 -13.11 15.98
N ALA A 137 -20.85 -13.10 15.75
CA ALA A 137 -20.26 -12.74 14.46
C ALA A 137 -20.66 -13.74 13.37
N LEU A 138 -20.58 -15.04 13.65
CA LEU A 138 -21.01 -16.09 12.71
C LEU A 138 -22.50 -15.99 12.41
N ALA A 139 -23.34 -15.78 13.42
CA ALA A 139 -24.79 -15.62 13.25
C ALA A 139 -25.14 -14.37 12.44
N ALA A 140 -24.44 -13.25 12.68
CA ALA A 140 -24.60 -12.02 11.92
C ALA A 140 -24.21 -12.20 10.45
N VAL A 141 -23.04 -12.80 10.17
CA VAL A 141 -22.59 -13.08 8.79
C VAL A 141 -23.56 -14.01 8.08
N ALA A 142 -24.01 -15.08 8.74
CA ALA A 142 -25.02 -15.99 8.19
C ALA A 142 -26.36 -15.29 7.89
N SER A 143 -26.67 -14.23 8.62
CA SER A 143 -27.87 -13.39 8.42
C SER A 143 -27.68 -12.28 7.37
N GLY A 144 -26.49 -12.17 6.77
CA GLY A 144 -26.20 -11.21 5.71
C GLY A 144 -25.40 -9.97 6.13
N ALA A 145 -24.80 -9.96 7.33
CA ALA A 145 -23.83 -8.91 7.68
C ALA A 145 -22.57 -9.02 6.81
N GLY A 146 -22.20 -7.93 6.13
CA GLY A 146 -20.95 -7.83 5.39
C GLY A 146 -19.84 -7.11 6.17
N ASP A 147 -20.19 -6.46 7.28
CA ASP A 147 -19.27 -5.72 8.13
C ASP A 147 -19.54 -5.96 9.63
N LEU A 148 -18.47 -6.14 10.40
CA LEU A 148 -18.53 -6.41 11.84
C LEU A 148 -17.84 -5.31 12.65
N LEU A 149 -18.51 -4.79 13.67
CA LEU A 149 -17.95 -3.79 14.59
C LEU A 149 -17.50 -4.48 15.88
N LEU A 150 -16.19 -4.51 16.11
CA LEU A 150 -15.57 -5.25 17.21
C LEU A 150 -15.15 -4.28 18.32
N ARG A 151 -15.74 -4.45 19.51
CA ARG A 151 -15.43 -3.62 20.69
C ARG A 151 -14.49 -4.36 21.64
N GLY A 152 -13.24 -3.92 21.67
CA GLY A 152 -12.25 -4.45 22.62
C GLY A 152 -11.83 -5.90 22.39
N TRP A 153 -12.08 -6.45 21.19
CA TRP A 153 -11.59 -7.76 20.80
C TRP A 153 -10.06 -7.77 20.74
N SER A 154 -9.47 -8.79 21.35
CA SER A 154 -8.04 -9.06 21.24
C SER A 154 -7.70 -9.61 19.86
N THR A 155 -6.41 -9.63 19.56
CA THR A 155 -5.88 -10.27 18.36
C THR A 155 -6.26 -11.76 18.30
N ASP A 156 -6.22 -12.46 19.43
CA ASP A 156 -6.58 -13.88 19.50
C ASP A 156 -8.06 -14.13 19.18
N ASP A 157 -8.96 -13.25 19.67
CA ASP A 157 -10.39 -13.32 19.35
C ASP A 157 -10.65 -13.18 17.85
N VAL A 158 -9.95 -12.24 17.19
CA VAL A 158 -10.06 -12.04 15.73
C VAL A 158 -9.46 -13.24 14.97
N GLY A 159 -8.38 -13.84 15.49
CA GLY A 159 -7.81 -15.08 14.95
C GLY A 159 -8.82 -16.23 15.00
N GLY A 160 -9.49 -16.41 16.14
CA GLY A 160 -10.55 -17.40 16.30
C GLY A 160 -11.73 -17.18 15.34
N LEU A 161 -12.15 -15.93 15.15
CA LEU A 161 -13.20 -15.60 14.18
C LEU A 161 -12.78 -15.91 12.75
N ARG A 162 -11.56 -15.53 12.35
CA ARG A 162 -11.02 -15.87 11.02
C ARG A 162 -11.05 -17.38 10.80
N ASP A 163 -10.61 -18.16 11.79
CA ASP A 163 -10.55 -19.63 11.66
C ASP A 163 -11.93 -20.28 11.59
N ALA A 164 -12.92 -19.68 12.26
CA ALA A 164 -14.30 -20.12 12.22
C ALA A 164 -15.04 -19.69 10.93
N LEU A 165 -14.53 -18.70 10.20
CA LEU A 165 -15.13 -18.22 8.94
C LEU A 165 -14.50 -18.93 7.74
N ASP A 166 -15.35 -19.49 6.87
CA ASP A 166 -14.94 -19.96 5.54
C ASP A 166 -14.95 -18.84 4.48
N ILE A 167 -14.87 -17.58 4.93
CA ILE A 167 -14.91 -16.37 4.11
C ILE A 167 -13.72 -15.48 4.51
N LEU A 168 -13.13 -14.79 3.53
CA LEU A 168 -12.02 -13.86 3.80
C LEU A 168 -12.46 -12.75 4.75
N LEU A 169 -11.82 -12.69 5.93
CA LEU A 169 -11.99 -11.66 6.94
C LEU A 169 -10.93 -10.56 6.76
N ILE A 170 -11.37 -9.31 6.59
CA ILE A 170 -10.48 -8.17 6.33
C ILE A 170 -10.67 -7.08 7.38
N GLU A 171 -9.58 -6.64 8.00
CA GLU A 171 -9.62 -5.46 8.86
C GLU A 171 -9.66 -4.18 8.03
N ARG A 172 -10.71 -3.37 8.17
CA ARG A 172 -10.80 -2.05 7.57
C ARG A 172 -10.55 -0.95 8.60
N SER A 173 -10.21 0.23 8.09
CA SER A 173 -10.25 1.44 8.91
C SER A 173 -11.68 1.97 8.99
N ALA A 174 -11.88 3.18 9.54
CA ALA A 174 -13.18 3.84 9.47
C ALA A 174 -13.66 4.07 8.01
N VAL A 175 -12.73 4.11 7.05
CA VAL A 175 -13.00 4.21 5.61
C VAL A 175 -13.21 2.82 5.00
N PRO A 176 -14.17 2.63 4.06
CA PRO A 176 -14.31 1.37 3.33
C PRO A 176 -13.06 0.99 2.53
N VAL A 177 -12.81 -0.32 2.40
CA VAL A 177 -11.61 -0.87 1.74
C VAL A 177 -11.54 -0.52 0.25
N ASP A 178 -12.69 -0.33 -0.42
CA ASP A 178 -12.73 -0.09 -1.87
C ASP A 178 -12.52 1.38 -2.25
N ILE A 179 -12.32 2.27 -1.27
CA ILE A 179 -12.06 3.68 -1.55
C ILE A 179 -10.62 3.84 -2.01
N THR A 180 -10.46 4.37 -3.22
CA THR A 180 -9.14 4.65 -3.80
C THR A 180 -8.43 5.74 -3.00
N ILE A 181 -7.09 5.70 -3.01
CA ILE A 181 -6.27 6.71 -2.34
C ILE A 181 -6.55 8.11 -2.90
N ASP A 182 -6.82 8.22 -4.21
CA ASP A 182 -7.12 9.52 -4.83
C ASP A 182 -8.51 10.03 -4.41
N ALA A 183 -9.54 9.19 -4.40
CA ALA A 183 -10.86 9.59 -3.89
C ALA A 183 -10.81 10.01 -2.41
N ALA A 184 -10.02 9.30 -1.59
CA ALA A 184 -9.79 9.70 -0.20
C ALA A 184 -9.03 11.04 -0.10
N ARG A 185 -8.05 11.29 -0.98
CA ARG A 185 -7.28 12.55 -0.99
C ARG A 185 -8.13 13.75 -1.39
N GLU A 186 -9.07 13.56 -2.32
CA GLU A 186 -9.96 14.63 -2.80
C GLU A 186 -10.97 15.08 -1.74
N GLU A 187 -11.43 14.14 -0.91
CA GLU A 187 -12.51 14.38 0.06
C GLU A 187 -12.04 14.65 1.50
N LEU A 188 -10.89 14.10 1.90
CA LEU A 188 -10.43 14.20 3.29
C LEU A 188 -9.50 15.42 3.48
N PRO A 189 -9.68 16.19 4.57
CA PRO A 189 -8.69 17.15 5.03
C PRO A 189 -7.29 16.52 5.19
N PRO A 190 -6.20 17.27 4.96
CA PRO A 190 -4.83 16.73 4.96
C PRO A 190 -4.46 15.91 6.20
N GLU A 191 -4.88 16.35 7.39
CA GLU A 191 -4.63 15.68 8.66
C GLU A 191 -5.38 14.33 8.79
N LEU A 192 -6.64 14.28 8.35
CA LEU A 192 -7.44 13.06 8.32
C LEU A 192 -6.91 12.09 7.26
N PHE A 193 -6.55 12.60 6.08
CA PHE A 193 -5.96 11.81 5.01
C PHE A 193 -4.62 11.20 5.44
N LYS A 194 -3.75 11.98 6.09
CA LYS A 194 -2.49 11.48 6.63
C LYS A 194 -2.73 10.38 7.68
N ALA A 195 -3.62 10.62 8.64
CA ALA A 195 -3.92 9.63 9.68
C ALA A 195 -4.50 8.34 9.09
N TYR A 196 -5.32 8.44 8.05
CA TYR A 196 -5.82 7.30 7.28
C TYR A 196 -4.68 6.51 6.62
N LEU A 197 -3.78 7.19 5.90
CA LEU A 197 -2.62 6.55 5.25
C LEU A 197 -1.68 5.84 6.24
N ASP A 198 -1.51 6.40 7.44
CA ASP A 198 -0.69 5.82 8.50
C ASP A 198 -1.28 4.51 9.05
N GLN A 199 -2.59 4.28 8.87
CA GLN A 199 -3.27 3.08 9.35
C GLN A 199 -3.43 1.97 8.30
N ILE A 200 -3.36 2.28 7.00
CA ILE A 200 -3.71 1.33 5.93
C ILE A 200 -2.54 0.96 5.03
N ASP A 201 -2.58 -0.23 4.42
CA ASP A 201 -1.67 -0.63 3.36
C ASP A 201 -2.08 -0.02 1.99
N GLY A 202 -1.35 -0.39 0.93
CA GLY A 202 -1.62 0.11 -0.44
C GLY A 202 -2.98 -0.30 -1.03
N SER A 203 -3.77 -1.12 -0.32
CA SER A 203 -5.11 -1.54 -0.72
C SER A 203 -6.24 -1.00 0.14
N GLY A 204 -5.95 -0.11 1.10
CA GLY A 204 -6.98 0.43 1.99
C GLY A 204 -7.33 -0.47 3.19
N VAL A 205 -6.64 -1.60 3.35
CA VAL A 205 -6.79 -2.52 4.49
C VAL A 205 -5.90 -2.06 5.64
N VAL A 206 -6.33 -2.24 6.89
CA VAL A 206 -5.52 -1.85 8.05
C VAL A 206 -4.20 -2.61 8.06
N ARG A 207 -3.10 -1.88 8.23
CA ARG A 207 -1.77 -2.48 8.36
C ARG A 207 -1.74 -3.37 9.59
N PRO A 208 -1.23 -4.60 9.46
CA PRO A 208 -0.89 -5.42 10.59
C PRO A 208 0.05 -4.69 11.56
N ARG A 209 -0.14 -4.99 12.84
CA ARG A 209 0.51 -4.28 13.94
C ARG A 209 1.87 -4.91 14.19
N THR A 210 2.83 -4.57 13.34
CA THR A 210 4.24 -4.93 13.53
C THR A 210 5.11 -3.67 13.57
N ASP A 211 6.13 -3.71 14.41
CA ASP A 211 7.18 -2.70 14.43
C ASP A 211 8.25 -2.96 13.36
N TRP A 212 8.12 -4.04 12.60
CA TRP A 212 9.03 -4.40 11.52
C TRP A 212 8.81 -3.54 10.28
N ALA A 213 9.92 -3.10 9.69
CA ALA A 213 9.98 -2.43 8.41
C ALA A 213 11.33 -2.72 7.75
N ALA A 214 11.40 -2.67 6.42
CA ALA A 214 12.66 -2.81 5.69
C ALA A 214 13.72 -1.82 6.21
N GLY A 215 14.93 -2.31 6.46
CA GLY A 215 16.05 -1.51 6.98
C GLY A 215 16.10 -1.36 8.51
N ARG A 216 15.14 -1.92 9.26
CA ARG A 216 15.26 -2.06 10.72
C ARG A 216 16.02 -3.33 11.08
N SER A 217 16.79 -3.28 12.17
CA SER A 217 17.52 -4.45 12.71
C SER A 217 16.61 -5.46 13.44
N THR A 218 15.30 -5.36 13.27
CA THR A 218 14.33 -6.31 13.82
C THR A 218 14.21 -7.51 12.89
N VAL A 219 14.11 -8.71 13.47
CA VAL A 219 13.92 -9.94 12.70
C VAL A 219 12.62 -9.82 11.90
N PRO A 220 12.64 -10.04 10.57
CA PRO A 220 11.43 -10.07 9.78
C PRO A 220 10.44 -11.07 10.36
N PRO A 221 9.16 -10.70 10.48
CA PRO A 221 8.14 -11.67 10.81
C PRO A 221 8.07 -12.68 9.66
N ALA A 222 8.52 -13.91 9.93
CA ALA A 222 8.50 -14.99 8.96
C ALA A 222 7.54 -16.06 9.50
N PRO A 223 6.44 -16.38 8.79
CA PRO A 223 5.67 -17.57 9.09
C PRO A 223 6.51 -18.81 8.76
N PRO A 224 6.47 -19.87 9.58
CA PRO A 224 7.26 -21.08 9.34
C PRO A 224 6.91 -21.84 8.04
N GLU A 225 5.75 -21.59 7.42
CA GLU A 225 5.24 -22.40 6.30
C GLU A 225 4.85 -21.60 5.04
N ARG A 226 5.00 -20.27 5.02
CA ARG A 226 4.57 -19.43 3.89
C ARG A 226 5.75 -18.85 3.11
N GLN A 227 5.60 -18.84 1.77
CA GLN A 227 6.58 -18.25 0.85
C GLN A 227 6.43 -16.72 0.79
N SER A 228 5.23 -16.20 1.05
CA SER A 228 5.00 -14.77 1.21
C SER A 228 5.34 -14.30 2.63
N ALA A 229 5.87 -13.08 2.74
CA ALA A 229 6.10 -12.40 4.01
C ALA A 229 4.75 -12.05 4.65
N ALA A 230 4.11 -13.02 5.33
CA ALA A 230 2.96 -12.70 6.15
C ALA A 230 3.41 -12.10 7.48
N TRP A 231 2.52 -11.32 8.06
CA TRP A 231 2.75 -10.55 9.26
C TRP A 231 2.76 -11.47 10.50
N PRO A 232 3.45 -11.07 11.58
CA PRO A 232 3.71 -11.97 12.73
C PRO A 232 2.46 -12.26 13.56
N ASP A 233 1.42 -11.48 13.34
CA ASP A 233 0.20 -11.50 14.11
C ASP A 233 -0.52 -12.87 13.94
N ALA A 234 -0.81 -13.53 15.08
CA ALA A 234 -1.49 -14.84 15.20
C ALA A 234 -2.74 -14.92 14.30
N THR A 235 -3.44 -13.80 14.17
CA THR A 235 -4.63 -13.61 13.33
C THR A 235 -4.37 -13.75 11.83
N TRP A 236 -3.13 -13.92 11.36
CA TRP A 236 -2.82 -14.16 9.94
C TRP A 236 -2.15 -15.52 9.66
N HIS A 237 -1.87 -16.31 10.71
CA HIS A 237 -1.43 -17.71 10.57
C HIS A 237 -2.62 -18.66 10.40
N GLY A 238 -2.95 -19.04 9.17
CA GLY A 238 -3.85 -20.17 8.92
C GLY A 238 -3.09 -21.50 8.95
N THR A 239 -3.64 -22.53 9.61
CA THR A 239 -3.15 -23.92 9.60
C THR A 239 -3.67 -24.75 8.40
N LYS A 240 -4.39 -24.13 7.47
CA LYS A 240 -5.05 -24.88 6.39
C LYS A 240 -4.02 -25.33 5.34
N SER A 241 -3.99 -26.65 5.10
CA SER A 241 -3.11 -27.35 4.16
C SER A 241 -3.42 -27.03 2.69
N GLU A 242 -2.54 -27.51 1.79
CA GLU A 242 -2.58 -27.33 0.33
C GLU A 242 -3.95 -27.55 -0.34
N ASP A 243 -4.86 -28.30 0.28
CA ASP A 243 -6.18 -28.64 -0.26
C ASP A 243 -7.26 -27.56 -0.01
N ALA A 244 -7.16 -26.75 1.05
CA ALA A 244 -8.16 -25.73 1.37
C ALA A 244 -8.09 -24.50 0.44
N ALA A 245 -6.92 -24.28 -0.17
CA ALA A 245 -6.69 -23.23 -1.14
C ALA A 245 -7.66 -23.32 -2.33
N ALA A 246 -8.12 -24.53 -2.71
CA ALA A 246 -8.90 -24.76 -3.92
C ALA A 246 -10.26 -24.02 -4.01
N ALA A 247 -10.83 -23.54 -2.90
CA ALA A 247 -12.18 -22.95 -2.86
C ALA A 247 -12.25 -21.43 -3.12
N VAL A 248 -11.22 -20.66 -2.74
CA VAL A 248 -11.14 -19.19 -2.94
C VAL A 248 -10.60 -18.83 -4.34
N ILE A 249 -10.19 -19.86 -5.07
CA ILE A 249 -9.18 -19.83 -6.12
C ILE A 249 -9.76 -19.75 -7.54
N GLY A 250 -11.09 -19.69 -7.74
CA GLY A 250 -11.71 -19.87 -9.07
C GLY A 250 -11.18 -18.94 -10.18
N ASP A 251 -11.19 -17.62 -9.95
CA ASP A 251 -10.76 -16.63 -10.96
C ASP A 251 -9.22 -16.53 -11.04
N VAL A 252 -8.55 -16.44 -9.89
CA VAL A 252 -7.07 -16.38 -9.80
C VAL A 252 -6.45 -17.63 -10.39
N ARG A 253 -6.96 -18.83 -10.11
CA ARG A 253 -6.49 -20.08 -10.73
C ARG A 253 -6.60 -20.06 -12.22
N GLY A 254 -7.72 -19.58 -12.75
CA GLY A 254 -7.88 -19.47 -14.20
C GLY A 254 -6.77 -18.63 -14.81
N ILE A 255 -6.41 -17.51 -14.17
CA ILE A 255 -5.31 -16.65 -14.59
C ILE A 255 -3.97 -17.39 -14.49
N LEU A 256 -3.71 -18.06 -13.37
CA LEU A 256 -2.46 -18.76 -13.08
C LEU A 256 -2.23 -19.98 -13.98
N ASP A 257 -3.26 -20.77 -14.25
CA ASP A 257 -3.22 -21.94 -15.13
C ASP A 257 -2.92 -21.50 -16.57
N ARG A 258 -3.60 -20.45 -17.06
CA ARG A 258 -3.30 -19.84 -18.37
C ARG A 258 -1.86 -19.29 -18.44
N ALA A 259 -1.38 -18.67 -17.38
CA ALA A 259 0.00 -18.20 -17.30
C ALA A 259 1.02 -19.36 -17.39
N LEU A 260 0.74 -20.50 -16.77
CA LEU A 260 1.57 -21.71 -16.88
C LEU A 260 1.55 -22.31 -18.29
N GLU A 261 0.51 -22.07 -19.07
CA GLU A 261 0.39 -22.44 -20.49
C GLU A 261 1.06 -21.42 -21.44
N GLY A 262 1.69 -20.37 -20.90
CA GLY A 262 2.38 -19.34 -21.69
C GLY A 262 1.47 -18.19 -22.16
N GLN A 263 0.23 -18.12 -21.68
CA GLN A 263 -0.68 -17.02 -22.00
C GLN A 263 -0.45 -15.85 -21.05
N ARG A 264 -0.16 -14.66 -21.60
CA ARG A 264 0.09 -13.46 -20.80
C ARG A 264 -1.21 -12.94 -20.18
N PRO A 265 -1.26 -12.67 -18.86
CA PRO A 265 -2.41 -12.01 -18.24
C PRO A 265 -2.68 -10.63 -18.86
N SER A 266 -3.94 -10.28 -19.01
CA SER A 266 -4.42 -8.95 -19.35
C SER A 266 -4.20 -7.95 -18.21
N VAL A 267 -4.32 -6.65 -18.48
CA VAL A 267 -4.16 -5.58 -17.47
C VAL A 267 -5.13 -5.79 -16.29
N ALA A 268 -6.41 -6.09 -16.57
CA ALA A 268 -7.40 -6.33 -15.52
C ALA A 268 -7.07 -7.55 -14.65
N GLU A 269 -6.52 -8.61 -15.25
CA GLU A 269 -6.06 -9.79 -14.52
C GLU A 269 -4.83 -9.47 -13.67
N ILE A 270 -3.88 -8.68 -14.20
CA ILE A 270 -2.71 -8.22 -13.43
C ILE A 270 -3.15 -7.41 -12.21
N GLU A 271 -4.09 -6.49 -12.37
CA GLU A 271 -4.65 -5.74 -11.23
C GLU A 271 -5.32 -6.66 -10.20
N ARG A 272 -6.08 -7.67 -10.65
CA ARG A 272 -6.66 -8.68 -9.78
C ARG A 272 -5.59 -9.46 -9.01
N LEU A 273 -4.49 -9.84 -9.66
CA LEU A 273 -3.36 -10.49 -9.01
C LEU A 273 -2.72 -9.57 -7.96
N PHE A 274 -2.53 -8.27 -8.23
CA PHE A 274 -2.02 -7.30 -7.24
C PHE A 274 -2.96 -7.10 -6.04
N ARG A 275 -4.28 -7.29 -6.22
CA ARG A 275 -5.28 -7.26 -5.13
C ARG A 275 -5.34 -8.56 -4.31
N SER A 276 -4.60 -9.59 -4.69
CA SER A 276 -4.64 -10.90 -4.02
C SER A 276 -4.13 -10.85 -2.59
N ARG A 277 -4.70 -11.66 -1.70
CA ARG A 277 -4.36 -11.68 -0.26
C ARG A 277 -4.28 -13.10 0.27
N GLY A 278 -3.57 -13.28 1.39
CA GLY A 278 -3.42 -14.57 2.06
C GLY A 278 -2.92 -15.65 1.09
N ASP A 279 -3.62 -16.78 1.04
CA ASP A 279 -3.23 -17.97 0.26
C ASP A 279 -3.13 -17.72 -1.24
N GLU A 280 -3.84 -16.72 -1.77
CA GLU A 280 -3.72 -16.32 -3.18
C GLU A 280 -2.31 -15.80 -3.51
N VAL A 281 -1.66 -15.08 -2.56
CA VAL A 281 -0.29 -14.58 -2.74
C VAL A 281 0.69 -15.74 -2.80
N ASP A 282 0.51 -16.75 -1.94
CA ASP A 282 1.35 -17.95 -1.96
C ASP A 282 1.14 -18.75 -3.26
N ALA A 283 -0.10 -18.82 -3.77
CA ALA A 283 -0.37 -19.45 -5.07
C ALA A 283 0.33 -18.70 -6.23
N ILE A 284 0.29 -17.37 -6.23
CA ILE A 284 1.00 -16.52 -7.19
C ILE A 284 2.51 -16.75 -7.11
N ALA A 285 3.08 -16.72 -5.90
CA ALA A 285 4.50 -16.93 -5.67
C ALA A 285 4.98 -18.29 -6.19
N ARG A 286 4.22 -19.37 -5.92
CA ARG A 286 4.52 -20.72 -6.43
C ARG A 286 4.48 -20.80 -7.96
N VAL A 287 3.51 -20.15 -8.60
CA VAL A 287 3.43 -20.11 -10.07
C VAL A 287 4.59 -19.30 -10.64
N ALA A 288 4.90 -18.14 -10.06
CA ALA A 288 6.02 -17.31 -10.45
C ALA A 288 7.35 -18.07 -10.33
N ASP A 289 7.54 -18.83 -9.24
CA ASP A 289 8.73 -19.65 -9.03
C ASP A 289 8.86 -20.77 -10.05
N ARG A 290 7.76 -21.45 -10.40
CA ARG A 290 7.76 -22.44 -11.50
C ARG A 290 8.13 -21.82 -12.83
N LEU A 291 7.61 -20.62 -13.13
CA LEU A 291 7.95 -19.90 -14.36
C LEU A 291 9.43 -19.45 -14.36
N ARG A 292 9.94 -18.97 -13.21
CA ARG A 292 11.36 -18.66 -12.99
C ARG A 292 12.23 -19.88 -13.23
N ALA A 293 11.90 -21.04 -12.65
CA ALA A 293 12.66 -22.27 -12.81
C ALA A 293 12.68 -22.77 -14.27
N ARG A 294 11.56 -22.65 -15.00
CA ARG A 294 11.51 -22.97 -16.44
C ARG A 294 12.42 -22.06 -17.28
N ALA A 295 12.50 -20.78 -16.93
CA ALA A 295 13.26 -19.79 -17.68
C ALA A 295 14.76 -19.81 -17.33
N ASN A 296 15.10 -19.96 -16.04
CA ASN A 296 16.43 -19.69 -15.52
C ASN A 296 17.08 -20.89 -14.81
N GLY A 297 16.36 -21.99 -14.59
CA GLY A 297 16.84 -23.08 -13.73
C GLY A 297 16.99 -22.63 -12.27
N ASP A 298 17.87 -23.29 -11.52
CA ASP A 298 18.13 -23.03 -10.09
C ASP A 298 19.40 -22.23 -9.82
N ASP A 299 20.17 -21.89 -10.87
CA ASP A 299 21.38 -21.09 -10.72
C ASP A 299 21.02 -19.64 -10.37
N VAL A 300 21.60 -19.14 -9.27
CA VAL A 300 21.48 -17.74 -8.85
C VAL A 300 22.76 -17.01 -9.24
N THR A 301 22.64 -16.11 -10.22
CA THR A 301 23.76 -15.28 -10.69
C THR A 301 23.85 -13.96 -9.92
N PHE A 302 25.05 -13.46 -9.71
CA PHE A 302 25.30 -12.14 -9.13
C PHE A 302 26.44 -11.44 -9.89
N VAL A 303 26.54 -10.12 -9.74
CA VAL A 303 27.64 -9.31 -10.27
C VAL A 303 28.37 -8.62 -9.12
N VAL A 304 29.71 -8.62 -9.15
CA VAL A 304 30.51 -7.79 -8.24
C VAL A 304 30.60 -6.41 -8.87
N ASN A 305 29.80 -5.48 -8.36
CA ASN A 305 29.61 -4.14 -8.92
C ASN A 305 30.07 -3.04 -7.95
N ARG A 306 30.62 -1.96 -8.52
CA ARG A 306 30.85 -0.68 -7.83
C ARG A 306 29.89 0.39 -8.38
N ASN A 307 28.93 0.81 -7.54
CA ASN A 307 28.15 2.02 -7.81
C ASN A 307 29.02 3.27 -7.61
N ILE A 308 29.19 4.05 -8.68
CA ILE A 308 29.89 5.34 -8.68
C ILE A 308 28.85 6.43 -8.93
N ASN A 309 28.45 7.10 -7.85
CA ASN A 309 27.65 8.31 -7.93
C ASN A 309 28.59 9.49 -8.19
N TYR A 310 28.73 9.95 -9.43
CA TYR A 310 29.75 10.95 -9.78
C TYR A 310 29.33 12.40 -9.44
N THR A 311 28.06 12.64 -9.15
CA THR A 311 27.59 13.88 -8.52
C THR A 311 26.24 13.68 -7.82
N ASN A 312 25.99 14.42 -6.75
CA ASN A 312 24.67 14.56 -6.13
C ASN A 312 23.94 15.86 -6.55
N GLN A 313 24.49 16.63 -7.48
CA GLN A 313 23.91 17.88 -7.95
C GLN A 313 22.93 17.64 -9.11
N CYS A 314 21.67 18.03 -8.93
CA CYS A 314 20.62 17.81 -9.92
C CYS A 314 19.72 19.04 -10.03
N TYR A 315 19.41 19.50 -11.25
CA TYR A 315 18.44 20.58 -11.44
C TYR A 315 16.98 20.10 -11.41
N PHE A 316 16.73 18.79 -11.48
CA PHE A 316 15.39 18.22 -11.30
C PHE A 316 15.00 18.13 -9.81
N ARG A 317 13.68 18.10 -9.57
CA ARG A 317 13.09 18.14 -8.22
C ARG A 317 12.12 16.97 -7.96
N CYS A 318 12.58 15.73 -8.16
CA CYS A 318 11.82 14.51 -7.88
C CYS A 318 11.51 14.33 -6.39
N GLY A 319 10.23 14.33 -5.99
CA GLY A 319 9.80 14.28 -4.58
C GLY A 319 10.26 13.05 -3.76
N PHE A 320 10.70 11.98 -4.40
CA PHE A 320 11.23 10.76 -3.76
C PHE A 320 12.76 10.72 -3.68
N CYS A 321 13.47 11.58 -4.42
CA CYS A 321 14.91 11.48 -4.61
C CYS A 321 15.68 12.22 -3.51
N ALA A 322 16.68 11.57 -2.92
CA ALA A 322 17.55 12.20 -1.92
C ALA A 322 18.40 13.37 -2.49
N PHE A 323 18.68 13.36 -3.81
CA PHE A 323 19.41 14.42 -4.53
C PHE A 323 18.51 15.56 -5.00
N SER A 324 17.19 15.42 -4.88
CA SER A 324 16.18 16.40 -5.31
C SER A 324 16.03 17.56 -4.32
N LYS A 325 17.12 18.24 -3.98
CA LYS A 325 17.04 19.49 -3.24
C LYS A 325 17.90 20.52 -3.94
N GLY A 326 17.29 21.63 -4.35
CA GLY A 326 17.97 22.64 -5.17
C GLY A 326 19.22 23.23 -4.49
N PRO A 327 20.05 24.00 -5.23
CA PRO A 327 21.36 24.48 -4.79
C PRO A 327 21.40 25.33 -3.50
N ARG A 328 20.23 25.67 -2.92
CA ARG A 328 20.09 26.40 -1.65
C ARG A 328 19.38 25.61 -0.57
N SER A 329 19.20 24.30 -0.75
CA SER A 329 18.64 23.48 0.31
C SER A 329 19.70 23.27 1.38
N LEU A 330 19.59 24.04 2.46
CA LEU A 330 20.32 23.86 3.72
C LEU A 330 20.08 22.47 4.39
N ASN A 331 19.33 21.58 3.73
CA ASN A 331 18.95 20.25 4.16
C ASN A 331 19.36 19.16 3.15
N LEU A 332 20.36 19.40 2.28
CA LEU A 332 20.99 18.31 1.54
C LEU A 332 21.52 17.28 2.54
N ARG A 333 21.28 15.98 2.30
CA ARG A 333 22.00 14.92 3.03
C ARG A 333 23.42 14.88 2.45
N GLY A 334 24.29 15.75 2.96
CA GLY A 334 25.69 15.88 2.53
C GLY A 334 25.96 17.10 1.64
N ASP A 335 27.23 17.50 1.56
CA ASP A 335 27.66 18.62 0.73
C ASP A 335 27.51 18.30 -0.77
N PRO A 336 27.21 19.29 -1.62
CA PRO A 336 27.25 19.10 -3.06
C PRO A 336 28.66 18.71 -3.50
N TYR A 337 28.77 17.67 -4.33
CA TYR A 337 30.04 17.23 -4.88
C TYR A 337 29.95 16.96 -6.38
N LEU A 338 31.10 16.97 -7.02
CA LEU A 338 31.28 16.64 -8.43
C LEU A 338 32.63 15.95 -8.55
N MET A 339 32.61 14.69 -8.96
CA MET A 339 33.83 13.93 -9.22
C MET A 339 34.42 14.33 -10.58
N THR A 340 35.75 14.37 -10.67
CA THR A 340 36.45 14.47 -11.95
C THR A 340 36.41 13.13 -12.68
N VAL A 341 36.68 13.13 -13.99
CA VAL A 341 36.82 11.89 -14.77
C VAL A 341 37.93 11.01 -14.20
N ASP A 342 39.05 11.61 -13.78
CA ASP A 342 40.17 10.88 -13.16
C ASP A 342 39.74 10.20 -11.86
N GLU A 343 38.98 10.88 -10.98
CA GLU A 343 38.46 10.27 -9.75
C GLU A 343 37.49 9.11 -10.05
N ILE A 344 36.68 9.21 -11.12
CA ILE A 344 35.81 8.11 -11.56
C ILE A 344 36.65 6.91 -12.03
N VAL A 345 37.71 7.16 -12.80
CA VAL A 345 38.63 6.14 -13.29
C VAL A 345 39.38 5.49 -12.14
N GLU A 346 39.92 6.26 -11.20
CA GLU A 346 40.59 5.73 -9.99
C GLU A 346 39.68 4.78 -9.22
N ARG A 347 38.42 5.17 -8.98
CA ARG A 347 37.43 4.30 -8.32
C ARG A 347 37.08 3.04 -9.11
N THR A 348 37.17 3.11 -10.43
CA THR A 348 36.96 1.96 -11.31
C THR A 348 38.15 1.01 -11.27
N VAL A 349 39.38 1.53 -11.23
CA VAL A 349 40.60 0.74 -11.04
C VAL A 349 40.59 0.06 -9.67
N GLU A 350 40.30 0.80 -8.59
CA GLU A 350 40.15 0.23 -7.24
C GLU A 350 39.12 -0.91 -7.22
N ALA A 351 37.99 -0.74 -7.91
CA ALA A 351 36.95 -1.76 -7.99
C ALA A 351 37.44 -3.01 -8.74
N ALA A 352 38.11 -2.83 -9.87
CA ALA A 352 38.68 -3.93 -10.66
C ALA A 352 39.73 -4.71 -9.86
N GLU A 353 40.60 -4.01 -9.12
CA GLU A 353 41.59 -4.62 -8.21
C GLU A 353 40.92 -5.41 -7.08
N ALA A 354 39.75 -4.97 -6.63
CA ALA A 354 38.91 -5.69 -5.68
C ALA A 354 38.07 -6.83 -6.29
N GLY A 355 38.20 -7.10 -7.60
CA GLY A 355 37.52 -8.17 -8.31
C GLY A 355 36.15 -7.82 -8.88
N ALA A 356 35.81 -6.52 -8.97
CA ALA A 356 34.60 -6.07 -9.65
C ALA A 356 34.69 -6.33 -11.16
N THR A 357 33.58 -6.77 -11.74
CA THR A 357 33.42 -6.96 -13.19
C THR A 357 32.53 -5.90 -13.81
N GLU A 358 31.85 -5.09 -12.99
CA GLU A 358 30.95 -4.02 -13.40
C GLU A 358 31.18 -2.75 -12.57
N VAL A 359 31.06 -1.60 -13.24
CA VAL A 359 30.79 -0.32 -12.58
C VAL A 359 29.43 0.20 -13.02
N CYS A 360 28.68 0.72 -12.05
CA CYS A 360 27.41 1.38 -12.28
C CYS A 360 27.57 2.89 -12.14
N LEU A 361 27.38 3.64 -13.22
CA LEU A 361 27.55 5.09 -13.27
C LEU A 361 26.18 5.77 -13.18
N GLN A 362 25.96 6.52 -12.10
CA GLN A 362 24.74 7.31 -11.90
C GLN A 362 25.08 8.68 -11.31
N GLY A 363 24.25 9.67 -11.56
CA GLY A 363 24.45 10.99 -10.97
C GLY A 363 23.20 11.85 -11.00
N GLY A 364 23.30 12.99 -10.33
CA GLY A 364 22.39 14.08 -10.59
C GLY A 364 22.57 14.65 -12.00
N ILE A 365 21.50 15.23 -12.54
CA ILE A 365 21.51 15.92 -13.83
C ILE A 365 22.15 17.30 -13.62
N HIS A 366 23.49 17.34 -13.71
CA HIS A 366 24.26 18.56 -13.48
C HIS A 366 24.12 19.50 -14.70
N PRO A 367 23.86 20.82 -14.51
CA PRO A 367 23.66 21.77 -15.61
C PRO A 367 24.85 21.90 -16.56
N GLY A 368 26.05 21.59 -16.09
CA GLY A 368 27.29 21.66 -16.87
C GLY A 368 27.64 20.38 -17.63
N PHE A 369 26.91 19.27 -17.45
CA PHE A 369 27.17 18.05 -18.20
C PHE A 369 26.56 18.11 -19.59
N THR A 370 27.33 17.64 -20.58
CA THR A 370 26.94 17.49 -21.97
C THR A 370 27.03 16.03 -22.40
N GLY A 371 26.52 15.69 -23.58
CA GLY A 371 26.71 14.37 -24.17
C GLY A 371 28.18 13.94 -24.25
N ASP A 372 29.10 14.90 -24.48
CA ASP A 372 30.52 14.62 -24.58
C ASP A 372 31.14 14.21 -23.24
N PHE A 373 30.69 14.80 -22.12
CA PHE A 373 31.13 14.38 -20.79
C PHE A 373 30.81 12.90 -20.53
N TYR A 374 29.59 12.46 -20.83
CA TYR A 374 29.19 11.06 -20.62
C TYR A 374 30.00 10.09 -21.49
N VAL A 375 30.28 10.46 -22.73
CA VAL A 375 31.15 9.69 -23.63
C VAL A 375 32.59 9.64 -23.09
N GLU A 376 33.14 10.79 -22.67
CA GLU A 376 34.50 10.89 -22.13
C GLU A 376 34.69 10.01 -20.90
N VAL A 377 33.72 9.98 -19.98
CA VAL A 377 33.76 9.10 -18.80
C VAL A 377 33.89 7.64 -19.20
N ILE A 378 33.09 7.17 -20.16
CA ILE A 378 33.12 5.78 -20.61
C ILE A 378 34.45 5.47 -21.32
N GLU A 379 34.90 6.32 -22.23
CA GLU A 379 36.16 6.13 -22.94
C GLU A 379 37.36 6.12 -21.98
N ALA A 380 37.35 6.99 -20.96
CA ALA A 380 38.39 7.03 -19.95
C ALA A 380 38.43 5.75 -19.10
N ILE A 381 37.27 5.26 -18.66
CA ILE A 381 37.17 3.97 -17.96
C ILE A 381 37.68 2.84 -18.85
N LYS A 382 37.23 2.76 -20.10
CA LYS A 382 37.64 1.67 -21.01
C LYS A 382 39.11 1.73 -21.39
N ARG A 383 39.72 2.92 -21.37
CA ARG A 383 41.17 3.07 -21.56
C ARG A 383 41.96 2.52 -20.37
N ALA A 384 41.48 2.74 -19.15
CA ALA A 384 42.16 2.30 -17.93
C ALA A 384 41.89 0.84 -17.58
N VAL A 385 40.64 0.38 -17.74
CA VAL A 385 40.18 -0.97 -17.42
C VAL A 385 39.34 -1.50 -18.60
N PRO A 386 39.97 -1.97 -19.70
CA PRO A 386 39.28 -2.36 -20.93
C PRO A 386 38.16 -3.39 -20.76
N ASP A 387 38.35 -4.34 -19.85
CA ASP A 387 37.42 -5.44 -19.61
C ASP A 387 36.27 -5.07 -18.66
N MET A 388 36.28 -3.86 -18.07
CA MET A 388 35.20 -3.43 -17.18
C MET A 388 33.89 -3.31 -17.94
N HIS A 389 32.82 -3.92 -17.42
CA HIS A 389 31.47 -3.68 -17.91
C HIS A 389 30.95 -2.34 -17.37
N CYS A 390 30.67 -1.41 -18.27
CA CYS A 390 30.07 -0.14 -17.90
C CYS A 390 28.54 -0.28 -17.97
N HIS A 391 27.91 -0.34 -16.80
CA HIS A 391 26.47 -0.17 -16.63
C HIS A 391 26.24 1.29 -16.23
N GLY A 392 25.35 2.05 -16.87
CA GLY A 392 25.22 3.44 -16.46
C GLY A 392 24.31 4.29 -17.30
N PHE A 393 24.05 5.47 -16.73
CA PHE A 393 23.17 6.51 -17.27
C PHE A 393 21.70 6.08 -17.33
N THR A 394 20.92 6.63 -16.42
CA THR A 394 19.46 6.58 -16.46
C THR A 394 18.92 7.16 -17.77
N PRO A 395 17.66 6.86 -18.12
CA PRO A 395 17.00 7.49 -19.27
C PRO A 395 17.09 9.02 -19.29
N LEU A 396 17.18 9.66 -18.12
CA LEU A 396 17.27 11.12 -17.99
C LEU A 396 18.67 11.66 -18.30
N GLU A 397 19.72 10.96 -17.89
CA GLU A 397 21.11 11.27 -18.26
C GLU A 397 21.32 11.08 -19.77
N VAL A 398 20.79 9.98 -20.33
CA VAL A 398 20.82 9.73 -21.78
C VAL A 398 20.08 10.83 -22.54
N TRP A 399 18.88 11.22 -22.08
CA TRP A 399 18.12 12.31 -22.68
C TRP A 399 18.89 13.64 -22.63
N GLN A 400 19.49 14.00 -21.48
CA GLN A 400 20.29 15.22 -21.35
C GLN A 400 21.49 15.19 -22.30
N GLY A 401 22.19 14.06 -22.39
CA GLY A 401 23.33 13.91 -23.29
C GLY A 401 22.94 14.11 -24.75
N ALA A 402 21.82 13.51 -25.19
CA ALA A 402 21.29 13.70 -26.53
C ALA A 402 20.90 15.17 -26.81
N GLU A 403 20.15 15.78 -25.89
CA GLU A 403 19.68 17.18 -25.99
C GLU A 403 20.85 18.16 -26.08
N THR A 404 21.84 18.03 -25.18
CA THR A 404 23.00 18.92 -25.13
C THR A 404 23.97 18.73 -26.29
N SER A 405 23.98 17.54 -26.92
CA SER A 405 24.72 17.29 -28.17
C SER A 405 23.93 17.61 -29.43
N GLY A 406 22.65 17.98 -29.34
CA GLY A 406 21.81 18.28 -30.50
C GLY A 406 21.55 17.07 -31.42
N VAL A 407 21.50 15.86 -30.85
CA VAL A 407 21.29 14.60 -31.59
C VAL A 407 20.06 13.86 -31.06
N SER A 408 19.59 12.85 -31.81
CA SER A 408 18.51 11.99 -31.32
C SER A 408 18.99 11.09 -30.17
N VAL A 409 18.07 10.66 -29.31
CA VAL A 409 18.38 9.68 -28.25
C VAL A 409 18.98 8.39 -28.83
N HIS A 410 18.49 7.94 -29.99
CA HIS A 410 19.03 6.77 -30.67
C HIS A 410 20.52 6.98 -31.04
N ASP A 411 20.84 8.12 -31.66
CA ASP A 411 22.22 8.38 -32.12
C ASP A 411 23.16 8.60 -30.93
N PHE A 412 22.67 9.19 -29.84
CA PHE A 412 23.44 9.29 -28.62
C PHE A 412 23.69 7.93 -27.96
N LEU A 413 22.70 7.03 -27.92
CA LEU A 413 22.89 5.65 -27.45
C LEU A 413 23.90 4.89 -28.31
N VAL A 414 23.90 5.12 -29.62
CA VAL A 414 24.93 4.58 -30.52
C VAL A 414 26.32 5.10 -30.14
N ARG A 415 26.47 6.41 -29.92
CA ARG A 415 27.74 7.01 -29.45
C ARG A 415 28.22 6.40 -28.13
N LEU A 416 27.32 6.24 -27.15
CA LEU A 416 27.65 5.64 -25.86
C LEU A 416 28.07 4.17 -26.00
N ARG A 417 27.35 3.37 -26.79
CA ARG A 417 27.71 1.98 -27.09
C ARG A 417 29.09 1.92 -27.74
N ASP A 418 29.35 2.76 -28.73
CA ASP A 418 30.61 2.78 -29.47
C ASP A 418 31.79 3.24 -28.59
N ALA A 419 31.53 4.11 -27.60
CA ALA A 419 32.49 4.46 -26.54
C ALA A 419 32.79 3.29 -25.58
N GLY A 420 31.90 2.30 -25.50
CA GLY A 420 32.05 1.09 -24.70
C GLY A 420 31.05 0.93 -23.55
N LEU A 421 29.94 1.68 -23.56
CA LEU A 421 28.83 1.44 -22.62
C LEU A 421 28.20 0.08 -22.91
N GLY A 422 28.04 -0.74 -21.87
CA GLY A 422 27.50 -2.09 -21.99
C GLY A 422 25.99 -2.15 -21.82
N THR A 423 25.46 -1.56 -20.74
CA THR A 423 24.02 -1.61 -20.40
C THR A 423 23.54 -0.34 -19.69
N LEU A 424 22.22 -0.15 -19.62
CA LEU A 424 21.56 0.96 -18.92
C LEU A 424 20.85 0.44 -17.64
N PRO A 425 20.82 1.22 -16.53
CA PRO A 425 20.10 0.92 -15.29
C PRO A 425 18.59 1.12 -15.34
#